data_AF-A0A1I7X891-F1
#
_entry.id   AF-A0A1I7X891-F1
#
_cell.length_a   1.000
_cell.length_b   1.000
_cell.length_c   1.000
_cell.angle_alpha   90.00
_cell.angle_beta   90.00
_cell.angle_gamma   90.00
#
_symmetry.space_group_name_H-M   'P 1'
#
loop_
_entity.id
_entity.type
_entity.pdbx_description
1 polymer ?
#
loop_
_entity_poly.entity_id
_entity_poly.type
_entity_poly.pdbx_seq_one_letter_code
_entity_poly.pdbx_strand_id
1 'polypeptide(L)'
;MPNATIFQEMLIQHSHLVLTCFGLIVTFSTVSEPFLVYYIAPNSTWDEWFGLFIGHGIILIVCNFIFCLLIDARPAKFTEISAIPMK
;
A
#
# COMPACT_ATOMS: atom_id res chain seq x y z
N MET A 1 -24.71 -24.07 10.54
CA MET A 1 -24.37 -22.66 10.20
C MET A 1 -23.18 -22.62 9.24
N PRO A 2 -23.32 -23.03 7.98
CA PRO A 2 -22.23 -22.99 6.98
C PRO A 2 -21.98 -21.58 6.41
N ASN A 3 -22.97 -20.69 6.52
CA ASN A 3 -22.92 -19.38 5.87
C ASN A 3 -21.86 -18.46 6.51
N ALA A 4 -21.75 -18.45 7.84
CA ALA A 4 -20.81 -17.57 8.56
C ALA A 4 -19.34 -17.89 8.26
N THR A 5 -19.01 -19.18 8.10
CA THR A 5 -17.66 -19.64 7.73
C THR A 5 -17.29 -19.23 6.32
N ILE A 6 -18.22 -19.39 5.36
CA ILE A 6 -18.03 -18.97 3.96
C ILE A 6 -17.83 -17.45 3.85
N PHE A 7 -18.58 -16.65 4.63
CA PHE A 7 -18.39 -15.19 4.65
C PHE A 7 -17.03 -14.79 5.24
N GLN A 8 -16.58 -15.44 6.32
CA GLN A 8 -15.25 -15.21 6.89
C GLN A 8 -14.14 -15.50 5.86
N GLU A 9 -14.23 -16.63 5.15
CA GLU A 9 -13.26 -16.97 4.10
C GLU A 9 -13.24 -15.93 2.98
N MET A 10 -14.40 -15.41 2.58
CA MET A 10 -14.52 -14.38 1.53
C MET A 10 -13.84 -13.07 1.94
N LEU A 11 -14.09 -12.59 3.16
CA LEU A 11 -13.49 -11.36 3.71
C LEU A 11 -11.96 -11.48 3.80
N ILE A 12 -11.50 -12.64 4.26
CA ILE A 12 -10.07 -12.97 4.40
C ILE A 12 -9.41 -12.98 3.01
N GLN A 13 -10.01 -13.62 2.00
CA GLN A 13 -9.48 -13.63 0.63
C GLN A 13 -9.37 -12.23 0.01
N HIS A 14 -10.39 -11.38 0.17
CA HIS A 14 -10.33 -10.01 -0.33
C HIS A 14 -9.20 -9.20 0.34
N SER A 15 -9.01 -9.40 1.64
CA SER A 15 -7.92 -8.76 2.40
C SER A 15 -6.54 -9.24 1.94
N HIS A 16 -6.38 -10.55 1.73
CA HIS A 16 -5.13 -11.14 1.23
C HIS A 16 -4.80 -10.70 -0.19
N LEU A 17 -5.80 -10.53 -1.05
CA LEU A 17 -5.59 -10.03 -2.41
C LEU A 17 -5.03 -8.61 -2.38
N VAL A 18 -5.65 -7.71 -1.60
CA VAL A 18 -5.18 -6.32 -1.45
C VAL A 18 -3.76 -6.27 -0.87
N LEU A 19 -3.48 -7.09 0.16
CA LEU A 19 -2.14 -7.19 0.74
C LEU A 19 -1.11 -7.71 -0.27
N THR A 20 -1.49 -8.67 -1.12
CA THR A 20 -0.61 -9.20 -2.18
C THR A 20 -0.33 -8.14 -3.24
N CYS A 21 -1.34 -7.39 -3.68
CA CYS A 21 -1.16 -6.28 -4.61
C CYS A 21 -0.23 -5.20 -4.04
N PHE A 22 -0.43 -4.83 -2.77
CA PHE A 22 0.46 -3.89 -2.08
C PHE A 22 1.89 -4.43 -1.99
N GLY A 23 2.06 -5.71 -1.62
CA GLY A 23 3.37 -6.35 -1.56
C GLY A 23 4.09 -6.40 -2.90
N LEU A 24 3.36 -6.64 -4.00
CA LEU A 24 3.92 -6.58 -5.35
C LEU A 24 4.43 -5.18 -5.68
N ILE A 25 3.65 -4.13 -5.39
CA ILE A 25 4.06 -2.74 -5.62
C ILE A 25 5.35 -2.43 -4.87
N VAL A 26 5.41 -2.78 -3.57
CA VAL A 26 6.61 -2.57 -2.75
C VAL A 26 7.81 -3.33 -3.32
N THR A 27 7.62 -4.56 -3.81
CA THR A 27 8.69 -5.35 -4.43
C THR A 27 9.22 -4.70 -5.71
N PHE A 28 8.34 -4.16 -6.56
CA PHE A 28 8.78 -3.42 -7.74
C PHE A 28 9.53 -2.15 -7.35
N SER A 29 9.07 -1.43 -6.32
CA SER A 29 9.77 -0.25 -5.80
C SER A 29 11.17 -0.61 -5.32
N THR A 30 11.35 -1.64 -4.50
CA THR A 30 12.67 -2.04 -3.99
C THR A 30 13.60 -2.58 -5.08
N VAL A 31 13.06 -3.23 -6.11
CA VAL A 31 13.83 -3.62 -7.29
C VAL A 31 14.29 -2.40 -8.08
N SER A 32 13.54 -1.30 -8.10
CA SER A 32 13.90 -0.08 -8.82
C SER A 32 14.98 0.77 -8.11
N GLU A 33 15.11 0.67 -6.79
CA GLU A 33 16.09 1.40 -5.97
C GLU A 33 17.55 1.28 -6.46
N PRO A 34 18.12 0.08 -6.71
CA PRO A 34 19.51 -0.03 -7.16
C PRO A 34 19.76 0.64 -8.52
N PHE A 35 18.76 0.69 -9.40
CA PHE A 35 18.88 1.39 -10.69
C PHE A 35 18.86 2.91 -10.50
N LEU A 36 18.04 3.42 -9.58
CA LEU A 36 18.00 4.84 -9.24
C LEU A 36 19.32 5.29 -8.61
N VAL A 37 19.87 4.51 -7.68
CA VAL A 37 21.17 4.79 -7.05
C VAL A 37 22.29 4.81 -8.10
N TYR A 38 22.30 3.84 -9.03
CA TYR A 38 23.30 3.81 -10.11
C TYR A 38 23.27 5.05 -10.99
N TYR A 39 22.09 5.63 -11.26
CA TYR A 39 21.95 6.80 -12.11
C TYR A 39 22.23 8.12 -11.39
N ILE A 40 21.77 8.25 -10.14
CA ILE A 40 21.78 9.53 -9.40
C ILE A 40 23.04 9.70 -8.55
N ALA A 41 23.59 8.62 -8.00
CA ALA A 41 24.78 8.66 -7.15
C ALA A 41 25.93 7.79 -7.69
N PRO A 42 26.37 7.98 -8.96
CA PRO A 42 27.41 7.18 -9.57
C PRO A 42 28.77 7.33 -8.87
N ASN A 43 29.03 8.51 -8.27
CA ASN A 43 30.30 8.81 -7.61
C ASN A 43 30.23 8.59 -6.08
N SER A 44 29.08 8.15 -5.57
CA SER A 44 28.85 7.94 -4.13
C SER A 44 29.21 9.15 -3.26
N THR A 45 28.97 10.36 -3.77
CA THR A 45 29.24 11.60 -3.01
C THR A 45 28.08 11.95 -2.07
N TRP A 46 28.38 12.68 -1.01
CA TRP A 46 27.39 13.03 0.00
C TRP A 46 26.21 13.84 -0.58
N ASP A 47 26.48 14.78 -1.50
CA ASP A 47 25.45 15.62 -2.13
C ASP A 47 24.49 14.80 -3.01
N GLU A 48 25.02 13.81 -3.77
CA GLU A 48 24.21 12.92 -4.61
C GLU A 48 23.26 12.06 -3.77
N TRP A 49 23.77 11.51 -2.66
CA TRP A 49 22.95 10.72 -1.72
C TRP A 49 21.91 11.59 -1.00
N PHE A 50 22.28 12.80 -0.60
CA PHE A 50 21.33 13.75 0.00
C PHE A 50 20.16 14.04 -0.93
N GLY A 51 20.43 14.31 -2.21
CA GLY A 51 19.41 14.51 -3.23
C GLY A 51 18.48 13.29 -3.38
N LEU A 52 19.05 12.08 -3.39
CA LEU A 52 18.30 10.83 -3.49
C LEU A 52 17.37 10.60 -2.29
N PHE A 53 17.87 10.81 -1.06
CA PHE A 53 17.06 10.67 0.16
C PHE A 53 15.95 11.71 0.26
N ILE A 54 16.24 12.98 -0.05
CA ILE A 54 15.24 14.04 -0.04
C ILE A 54 14.18 13.79 -1.12
N GLY A 55 14.58 13.39 -2.33
CA GLY A 55 13.67 13.03 -3.41
C GLY A 55 12.73 11.89 -3.02
N HIS A 56 13.28 10.82 -2.43
CA HIS A 56 12.48 9.69 -1.94
C HIS A 56 11.53 10.11 -0.81
N GLY A 57 11.98 10.96 0.12
CA GLY A 57 11.15 11.53 1.17
C GLY A 57 9.96 12.35 0.63
N ILE A 58 10.18 13.17 -0.40
CA ILE A 58 9.11 13.94 -1.04
C ILE A 58 8.07 13.02 -1.68
N ILE A 59 8.50 11.96 -2.37
CA ILE A 59 7.60 10.97 -2.97
C ILE A 59 6.72 10.32 -1.90
N LEU A 60 7.29 9.93 -0.77
CA LEU A 60 6.53 9.37 0.35
C LEU A 60 5.50 10.36 0.90
N ILE A 61 5.85 11.63 1.05
CA ILE A 61 4.93 12.67 1.52
C ILE A 61 3.78 12.84 0.53
N VAL A 62 4.06 12.93 -0.77
CA VAL A 62 3.04 13.08 -1.82
C VAL A 62 2.09 11.88 -1.84
N CYS A 63 2.63 10.65 -1.79
CA CYS A 63 1.82 9.45 -1.74
C CYS A 63 0.91 9.44 -0.51
N ASN A 64 1.45 9.71 0.69
CA ASN A 64 0.65 9.76 1.92
C ASN A 64 -0.43 10.86 1.85
N PHE A 65 -0.11 12.02 1.27
CA PHE A 65 -1.07 13.10 1.10
C PHE A 65 -2.23 12.69 0.18
N ILE A 66 -1.93 12.03 -0.94
CA ILE A 66 -2.95 11.48 -1.85
C ILE A 66 -3.80 10.43 -1.12
N PHE A 67 -3.19 9.54 -0.33
CA PHE A 67 -3.93 8.58 0.49
C PHE A 67 -4.91 9.26 1.44
N CYS A 68 -4.50 10.33 2.13
CA CYS A 68 -5.38 11.07 3.02
C CYS A 68 -6.59 11.69 2.29
N LEU A 69 -6.43 12.09 1.02
CA LEU A 69 -7.52 12.67 0.23
C LEU A 69 -8.46 11.62 -0.38
N LEU A 70 -7.92 10.48 -0.78
CA LEU A 70 -8.66 9.45 -1.52
C LEU A 70 -9.27 8.36 -0.64
N ILE A 71 -8.81 8.20 0.60
CA ILE A 71 -9.33 7.15 1.47
C ILE A 71 -10.69 7.56 2.04
N ASP A 72 -11.74 6.90 1.56
CA ASP A 72 -13.06 6.98 2.18
C ASP A 72 -13.10 5.92 3.29
N ALA A 73 -13.17 6.35 4.55
CA ALA A 73 -13.22 5.46 5.71
C ALA A 73 -14.57 4.72 5.85
N ARG A 74 -15.49 4.89 4.89
CA ARG A 74 -16.72 4.11 4.88
C ARG A 74 -16.42 2.62 4.74
N PRO A 75 -17.03 1.77 5.58
CA PRO A 75 -16.90 0.33 5.44
C PRO A 75 -17.38 -0.05 4.03
N ALA A 76 -16.62 -0.91 3.37
CA ALA A 76 -16.97 -1.32 2.03
C ALA A 76 -18.37 -1.97 2.03
N LYS A 77 -19.18 -1.74 0.98
CA LYS A 77 -20.57 -2.26 0.90
C LYS A 77 -20.70 -3.77 1.15
N PHE A 78 -19.62 -4.54 0.93
CA PHE A 78 -19.60 -5.98 1.18
C PHE A 78 -19.55 -6.36 2.68
N THR A 79 -19.14 -5.45 3.58
CA THR A 79 -19.17 -5.66 5.05
C THR A 79 -20.42 -5.09 5.73
N GLU A 80 -21.26 -4.31 5.05
CA GLU A 80 -22.48 -3.75 5.64
C GLU A 80 -23.54 -4.84 5.96
N ILE A 81 -23.48 -6.00 5.29
CA ILE A 81 -24.46 -7.09 5.44
C ILE A 81 -24.39 -7.77 6.82
N SER A 82 -23.25 -7.70 7.53
CA SER A 82 -23.09 -8.29 8.87
C SER A 82 -23.57 -7.39 10.02
N ALA A 83 -23.97 -6.15 9.74
CA ALA A 83 -24.44 -5.19 10.74
C ALA A 83 -25.97 -5.21 10.96
N ILE A 84 -26.69 -6.23 10.47
CA ILE A 84 -28.12 -6.39 10.74
C ILE A 84 -28.27 -6.69 12.25
N PRO A 85 -28.89 -5.80 13.05
CA PRO A 85 -29.09 -6.08 14.47
C PRO A 85 -30.01 -7.29 14.62
N MET A 86 -29.54 -8.31 15.34
CA MET A 86 -30.41 -9.41 15.78
C MET A 86 -31.47 -8.79 16.70
N LYS A 87 -32.72 -8.77 16.23
CA LYS A 87 -33.90 -8.50 17.06
C LYS A 87 -34.29 -9.75 17.84
#